data_AF-A0A2W4RAV0-F1
#
_entry.id   AF-A0A2W4RAV0-F1
#
_cell.length_a   1.000
_cell.length_b   1.000
_cell.length_c   1.000
_cell.angle_alpha   90.00
_cell.angle_beta   90.00
_cell.angle_gamma   90.00
#
_symmetry.space_group_name_H-M   'P 1'
#
loop_
_entity.id
_entity.type
_entity.pdbx_description
1 polymer ?
#
loop_
_entity_poly.entity_id
_entity_poly.type
_entity_poly.pdbx_seq_one_letter_code
_entity_poly.pdbx_strand_id
1 'polypeptide(L)' 'MRTPYYLVDRARLQRNLDRIARLKELSGAKSLLALKCFATWSVFDQMRQYMDGTTSSSLF' A
#
# COMPACT_ATOMS: atom_id res chain seq x y z
N MET A 1 4.38 -24.99 -3.36
CA MET A 1 3.43 -24.11 -4.08
C MET A 1 3.34 -24.57 -5.52
N ARG A 2 2.15 -24.57 -6.12
CA ARG A 2 1.95 -24.90 -7.55
C ARG A 2 1.62 -23.61 -8.30
N THR A 3 2.27 -23.39 -9.44
CA THR A 3 2.00 -22.26 -10.32
C THR A 3 0.72 -22.48 -11.13
N PRO A 4 0.04 -21.40 -11.56
CA PRO A 4 0.39 -19.98 -11.35
C PRO A 4 -0.14 -19.41 -10.03
N TYR A 5 0.60 -18.48 -9.43
CA TYR A 5 0.15 -17.67 -8.29
C TYR A 5 0.86 -16.31 -8.27
N TYR A 6 0.21 -15.32 -7.66
CA TYR A 6 0.84 -14.05 -7.31
C TYR A 6 1.44 -14.14 -5.91
N LEU A 7 2.70 -13.70 -5.77
CA LEU A 7 3.39 -13.64 -4.49
C LEU A 7 3.61 -12.18 -4.10
N VAL A 8 2.98 -11.77 -3.01
CA VAL A 8 3.26 -10.47 -2.38
C VAL A 8 4.33 -10.66 -1.31
N ASP A 9 5.54 -10.18 -1.59
CA ASP A 9 6.65 -10.19 -0.64
C ASP A 9 6.52 -9.03 0.34
N ARG A 10 6.26 -9.35 1.62
CA ARG A 10 6.05 -8.36 2.69
C ARG A 10 7.30 -7.53 3.01
N ALA A 11 8.50 -8.08 2.84
CA ALA A 11 9.75 -7.34 3.07
C ALA A 11 9.99 -6.34 1.93
N ARG A 12 9.67 -6.71 0.69
CA ARG A 12 9.71 -5.77 -0.43
C ARG A 12 8.65 -4.67 -0.31
N LEU A 13 7.44 -5.03 0.14
CA LEU A 13 6.39 -4.06 0.44
C LEU A 13 6.85 -3.09 1.54
N GLN A 14 7.48 -3.59 2.60
CA GLN A 14 7.99 -2.76 3.70
C GLN A 14 8.95 -1.67 3.20
N ARG A 15 9.91 -2.02 2.34
CA ARG A 15 10.84 -1.04 1.76
C ARG A 15 10.16 0.09 0.98
N ASN A 16 9.01 -0.19 0.36
CA ASN A 16 8.22 0.85 -0.31
C ASN A 16 7.47 1.73 0.71
N LEU A 17 6.94 1.12 1.75
CA LEU A 17 6.25 1.82 2.84
C LEU A 17 7.20 2.75 3.62
N ASP A 18 8.44 2.34 3.85
CA ASP A 18 9.48 3.18 4.48
C ASP A 18 9.75 4.45 3.66
N ARG A 19 9.74 4.34 2.33
CA ARG A 19 9.89 5.50 1.42
C ARG A 19 8.69 6.43 1.50
N ILE A 20 7.47 5.89 1.60
CA ILE A 20 6.25 6.67 1.78
C ILE A 20 6.32 7.42 3.12
N ALA A 21 6.71 6.76 4.21
CA ALA A 21 6.88 7.43 5.50
C ALA A 21 7.90 8.58 5.43
N ARG A 22 9.08 8.33 4.84
CA ARG A 22 10.09 9.38 4.64
C ARG A 22 9.56 10.53 3.79
N LEU A 23 8.82 10.26 2.72
CA LEU A 23 8.21 11.29 1.88
C LEU A 23 7.25 12.16 2.70
N LYS A 24 6.38 11.54 3.50
CA LYS A 24 5.42 12.25 4.36
C LYS A 24 6.13 13.12 5.39
N GLU A 25 7.17 12.60 6.04
CA GLU A 25 7.98 13.34 7.01
C GLU A 25 8.62 14.59 6.39
N LEU A 26 9.19 14.46 5.19
CA LEU A 26 9.90 15.55 4.52
C LEU A 26 8.96 16.60 3.88
N SER A 27 7.76 16.19 3.47
CA SER A 27 6.86 17.06 2.69
C SER A 27 5.63 17.55 3.45
N GLY A 28 5.25 16.90 4.54
CA GLY A 28 3.98 17.12 5.23
C GLY A 28 2.75 16.68 4.44
N ALA A 29 2.91 16.09 3.26
CA ALA A 29 1.80 15.62 2.44
C ALA A 29 1.17 14.33 2.99
N LYS A 30 -0.09 14.10 2.63
CA LYS A 30 -0.80 12.83 2.90
C LYS A 30 -0.66 11.86 1.72
N SER A 31 -0.49 10.59 2.01
CA SER A 31 -0.40 9.51 1.03
C SER A 31 -1.63 8.61 1.08
N LEU A 32 -2.30 8.44 -0.07
CA LEU A 32 -3.49 7.59 -0.20
C LEU A 32 -3.20 6.38 -1.10
N LEU A 33 -3.68 5.20 -0.70
CA LEU A 33 -3.63 4.00 -1.54
C LEU A 33 -4.70 4.08 -2.63
N ALA A 34 -4.28 4.04 -3.90
CA ALA A 34 -5.20 3.96 -5.03
C ALA A 34 -5.70 2.53 -5.23
N LEU A 35 -6.93 2.23 -4.81
CA LEU A 35 -7.49 0.87 -4.81
C LEU A 35 -7.64 0.27 -6.21
N LYS A 36 -7.85 1.10 -7.23
CA LYS A 36 -7.86 0.66 -8.64
C LYS A 36 -6.55 0.00 -9.09
N CYS A 37 -5.43 0.32 -8.45
CA CYS A 37 -4.11 -0.23 -8.77
C CYS A 37 -3.79 -1.45 -7.90
N PHE A 38 -4.15 -1.41 -6.62
CA PHE A 38 -3.87 -2.48 -5.68
C PHE A 38 -4.96 -2.60 -4.63
N ALA A 39 -5.63 -3.76 -4.60
CA ALA A 39 -6.74 -4.06 -3.69
C ALA A 39 -6.58 -5.41 -2.95
N THR A 40 -5.37 -5.96 -2.85
CA THR A 40 -5.12 -7.22 -2.12
C THR A 40 -5.15 -6.94 -0.61
N TRP A 41 -6.35 -6.95 -0.04
CA TRP A 41 -6.64 -6.46 1.31
C TRP A 41 -5.93 -7.21 2.45
N SER A 42 -5.47 -8.44 2.23
CA SER A 42 -4.75 -9.26 3.23
C SER A 42 -3.38 -8.70 3.67
N VAL A 43 -2.90 -7.62 3.04
CA VAL A 43 -1.70 -6.88 3.45
C VAL A 43 -2.00 -5.47 3.94
N PHE A 44 -3.27 -5.05 4.01
CA PHE A 44 -3.63 -3.69 4.40
C PHE A 44 -3.26 -3.36 5.84
N ASP A 45 -3.22 -4.35 6.74
CA ASP A 45 -2.77 -4.17 8.13
C ASP A 45 -1.33 -3.65 8.22
N GLN A 46 -0.48 -4.04 7.26
CA GLN A 46 0.87 -3.53 7.15
C GLN A 46 0.87 -2.12 6.53
N MET A 47 0.10 -1.92 5.45
CA MET A 47 0.10 -0.65 4.70
C MET A 47 -0.51 0.51 5.50
N ARG A 48 -1.55 0.26 6.30
CA ARG A 48 -2.25 1.29 7.10
C ARG A 48 -1.37 1.96 8.15
N GLN A 49 -0.24 1.37 8.49
CA GLN A 49 0.73 1.98 9.42
C GLN A 49 1.50 3.14 8.78
N TYR A 50 1.52 3.23 7.44
CA TYR A 50 2.33 4.19 6.69
C TYR A 50 1.49 5.14 5.84
N MET A 51 0.31 4.69 5.39
CA MET A 51 -0.59 5.46 4.52
C MET A 51 -1.71 6.13 5.31
N ASP A 52 -2.23 7.25 4.79
CA ASP A 52 -3.24 8.09 5.48
C ASP A 52 -4.68 7.75 5.08
N GLY A 53 -4.86 6.77 4.20
CA GLY A 53 -6.16 6.32 3.75
C GLY A 53 -6.12 5.71 2.35
N THR A 54 -7.28 5.66 1.72
CA THR A 54 -7.46 5.10 0.38
C THR A 54 -8.19 6.11 -0.51
N THR A 55 -7.89 6.11 -1.80
CA THR A 55 -8.71 6.77 -2.83
C THR A 55 -9.38 5.69 -3.69
N SER A 56 -10.68 5.81 -3.86
CA SER A 56 -11.51 4.89 -4.64
C SER A 56 -12.04 5.61 -5.88
N SER A 57 -12.29 4.83 -6.94
CA SER A 57 -12.95 5.29 -8.16
C SER A 57 -14.18 4.46 -8.50
N SER A 58 -14.75 3.75 -7.51
CA SER A 58 -16.02 3.04 -7.60
C SER A 58 -16.78 3.15 -6.27
N LEU A 59 -18.11 3.21 -6.38
CA LEU A 59 -19.09 3.14 -5.30
C LEU A 59 -20.46 2.77 -5.91
N PHE A 60 -20.79 3.45 -7.01
CA PHE A 60 -21.90 3.19 -7.92
C PHE A 60 -21.51 2.18 -9.00
#